data_AF-A0A532CUE0-F1
#
_entry.id   AF-A0A532CUE0-F1
#
_cell.length_a   1.000
_cell.length_b   1.000
_cell.length_c   1.000
_cell.angle_alpha   90.00
_cell.angle_beta   90.00
_cell.angle_gamma   90.00
#
_symmetry.space_group_name_H-M   'P 1'
#
loop_
_entity.id
_entity.type
_entity.pdbx_description
1 polymer ?
#
loop_
_entity_poly.entity_id
_entity_poly.type
_entity_poly.pdbx_seq_one_letter_code
_entity_poly.pdbx_strand_id
1 'polypeptide(L)'
;MLVRPDEQVPMARLLTFLEQGERMANECAKAQAALVPDSGSRRFLLSQARQEAMHAVAFQGAITWLAPRHLGNAPFLPALEEYRTKLNDALARQDVLETFLAEQVILEGLGEAILTRIEEGLVKRAAPFGRLRRMLLQQEEAHHGFGRRMLEWAMVEGRIDAETLRRRAQDYLALTDQMILTLSDLFESIDEDPTAWVQDVRKFLPPWLTEVSA
;
A
#
# COMPACT_ATOMS: atom_id res chain seq x y z
N MET A 1 4.15 -23.66 15.85
CA MET A 1 3.74 -22.31 16.26
C MET A 1 3.56 -21.49 15.00
N LEU A 2 2.51 -20.66 14.91
CA LEU A 2 2.15 -19.97 13.66
C LEU A 2 3.23 -19.02 13.14
N VAL A 3 3.86 -18.34 14.08
CA VAL A 3 5.02 -17.47 13.95
C VAL A 3 6.00 -17.97 14.99
N ARG A 4 7.28 -18.18 14.65
CA ARG A 4 8.30 -18.62 15.61
C ARG A 4 8.62 -17.50 16.60
N PRO A 5 9.12 -17.78 17.83
CA PRO A 5 9.37 -16.73 18.82
C PRO A 5 10.30 -15.62 18.33
N ASP A 6 11.29 -15.97 17.50
CA ASP A 6 12.25 -15.09 16.84
C ASP A 6 11.65 -14.27 15.68
N GLU A 7 10.55 -14.74 15.07
CA GLU A 7 9.85 -14.04 13.99
C GLU A 7 8.79 -13.04 14.50
N GLN A 8 8.40 -13.11 15.77
CA GLN A 8 7.31 -12.29 16.33
C GLN A 8 7.59 -10.79 16.22
N VAL A 9 8.79 -10.36 16.62
CA VAL A 9 9.17 -8.94 16.60
C VAL A 9 9.31 -8.42 15.17
N PRO A 10 10.03 -9.11 14.24
CA PRO A 10 10.07 -8.68 12.85
C PRO A 10 8.70 -8.60 12.17
N MET A 11 7.85 -9.60 12.38
CA MET A 11 6.49 -9.59 11.85
C MET A 11 5.69 -8.40 12.40
N ALA A 12 5.77 -8.14 13.70
CA ALA A 12 5.05 -7.02 14.30
C ALA A 12 5.59 -5.65 13.80
N ARG A 13 6.88 -5.54 13.44
CA ARG A 13 7.42 -4.36 12.76
C ARG A 13 6.89 -4.19 11.34
N LEU A 14 6.82 -5.27 10.57
CA LEU A 14 6.23 -5.26 9.23
C LEU A 14 4.74 -4.88 9.27
N LEU A 15 3.98 -5.43 10.22
CA LEU A 15 2.59 -5.04 10.41
C LEU A 15 2.44 -3.58 10.85
N THR A 16 3.42 -3.03 11.58
CA THR A 16 3.43 -1.59 11.93
C THR A 16 3.59 -0.72 10.68
N PHE A 17 4.43 -1.14 9.71
CA PHE A 17 4.54 -0.45 8.42
C PHE A 17 3.20 -0.45 7.67
N LEU A 18 2.56 -1.62 7.54
CA LEU A 18 1.26 -1.75 6.89
C LEU A 18 0.20 -0.89 7.58
N GLU A 19 0.12 -0.95 8.90
CA GLU A 19 -0.80 -0.16 9.71
C GLU A 19 -0.67 1.36 9.47
N GLN A 20 0.56 1.86 9.32
CA GLN A 20 0.79 3.26 8.97
C GLN A 20 0.37 3.59 7.53
N GLY A 21 0.57 2.64 6.60
CA GLY A 21 0.06 2.72 5.24
C GLY A 21 -1.47 2.84 5.22
N GLU A 22 -2.17 1.98 5.94
CA GLU A 22 -3.64 1.99 6.07
C GLU A 22 -4.18 3.31 6.60
N ARG A 23 -3.51 3.90 7.60
CA ARG A 23 -3.92 5.22 8.12
C ARG A 23 -3.76 6.31 7.07
N MET A 24 -2.68 6.26 6.30
CA MET A 24 -2.43 7.21 5.23
C MET A 24 -3.47 7.04 4.10
N ALA A 25 -3.76 5.82 3.68
CA ALA A 25 -4.79 5.51 2.70
C ALA A 25 -6.19 5.95 3.18
N ASN A 26 -6.52 5.70 4.46
CA ASN A 26 -7.77 6.18 5.06
C ASN A 26 -7.98 7.69 4.91
N GLU A 27 -6.95 8.47 5.25
CA GLU A 27 -6.98 9.93 5.21
C GLU A 27 -7.02 10.42 3.75
N CYS A 28 -6.23 9.80 2.88
CA CYS A 28 -6.19 10.11 1.45
C CYS A 28 -7.54 9.84 0.77
N ALA A 29 -8.12 8.66 0.93
CA ALA A 29 -9.40 8.30 0.34
C ALA A 29 -10.54 9.24 0.80
N LYS A 30 -10.54 9.68 2.07
CA LYS A 30 -11.49 10.71 2.55
C LYS A 30 -11.31 12.05 1.82
N ALA A 31 -10.07 12.48 1.63
CA ALA A 31 -9.76 13.74 0.96
C ALA A 31 -10.09 13.65 -0.54
N GLN A 32 -9.70 12.58 -1.23
CA GLN A 32 -10.08 12.31 -2.62
C GLN A 32 -11.60 12.30 -2.80
N ALA A 33 -12.36 11.72 -1.86
CA ALA A 33 -13.82 11.70 -1.90
C ALA A 33 -14.45 13.11 -1.88
N ALA A 34 -13.75 14.12 -1.38
CA ALA A 34 -14.17 15.52 -1.43
C ALA A 34 -13.77 16.23 -2.73
N LEU A 35 -12.78 15.71 -3.46
CA LEU A 35 -12.24 16.29 -4.69
C LEU A 35 -12.90 15.72 -5.96
N VAL A 36 -13.40 14.48 -5.92
CA VAL A 36 -14.04 13.87 -7.08
C VAL A 36 -15.43 14.46 -7.36
N PRO A 37 -15.77 14.72 -8.64
CA PRO A 37 -17.02 15.36 -9.00
C PRO A 37 -18.22 14.38 -9.02
N ASP A 38 -17.98 13.09 -9.27
CA ASP A 38 -19.05 12.12 -9.46
C ASP A 38 -19.40 11.37 -8.16
N SER A 39 -20.69 11.11 -7.98
CA SER A 39 -21.20 10.47 -6.76
C SER A 39 -20.80 9.00 -6.60
N GLY A 40 -20.44 8.33 -7.70
CA GLY A 40 -20.02 6.92 -7.71
C GLY A 40 -18.65 6.77 -7.09
N SER A 41 -17.67 7.50 -7.63
CA SER A 41 -16.30 7.59 -7.12
C SER A 41 -16.29 8.07 -5.67
N ARG A 42 -17.08 9.10 -5.34
CA ARG A 42 -17.19 9.57 -3.95
C ARG A 42 -17.65 8.47 -3.00
N ARG A 43 -18.66 7.68 -3.39
CA ARG A 43 -19.17 6.58 -2.56
C ARG A 43 -18.13 5.47 -2.41
N PHE A 44 -17.44 5.14 -3.49
CA PHE A 44 -16.37 4.15 -3.48
C PHE A 44 -15.28 4.55 -2.50
N LEU A 45 -14.74 5.76 -2.63
CA LEU A 45 -13.66 6.28 -1.76
C LEU A 45 -14.07 6.39 -0.29
N LEU A 46 -15.31 6.76 0.00
CA LEU A 46 -15.82 6.74 1.38
C LEU A 46 -15.98 5.31 1.94
N SER A 47 -16.23 4.32 1.08
CA SER A 47 -16.24 2.92 1.46
C SER A 47 -14.82 2.43 1.72
N GLN A 48 -13.89 2.74 0.80
CA GLN A 48 -12.47 2.45 0.94
C GLN A 48 -11.92 3.00 2.25
N ALA A 49 -12.13 4.30 2.54
CA ALA A 49 -11.69 4.87 3.80
C ALA A 49 -12.18 4.06 5.02
N ARG A 50 -13.42 3.54 5.02
CA ARG A 50 -13.89 2.70 6.14
C ARG A 50 -13.18 1.35 6.19
N GLN A 51 -12.81 0.80 5.04
CA GLN A 51 -12.03 -0.44 4.94
C GLN A 51 -10.62 -0.21 5.51
N GLU A 52 -9.90 0.84 5.09
CA GLU A 52 -8.53 1.07 5.58
C GLU A 52 -8.51 1.35 7.09
N ALA A 53 -9.52 2.05 7.61
CA ALA A 53 -9.66 2.23 9.05
C ALA A 53 -9.85 0.90 9.79
N MET A 54 -10.57 -0.06 9.19
CA MET A 54 -10.75 -1.39 9.75
C MET A 54 -9.46 -2.20 9.65
N HIS A 55 -8.73 -2.11 8.53
CA HIS A 55 -7.45 -2.77 8.33
C HIS A 55 -6.40 -2.29 9.34
N ALA A 56 -6.27 -0.97 9.53
CA ALA A 56 -5.39 -0.38 10.54
C ALA A 56 -5.69 -0.95 11.94
N VAL A 57 -6.97 -1.07 12.31
CA VAL A 57 -7.38 -1.68 13.59
C VAL A 57 -7.02 -3.17 13.65
N ALA A 58 -7.21 -3.91 12.56
CA ALA A 58 -6.85 -5.32 12.49
C ALA A 58 -5.33 -5.53 12.65
N PHE A 59 -4.51 -4.73 11.96
CA PHE A 59 -3.06 -4.76 12.12
C PHE A 59 -2.62 -4.36 13.52
N GLN A 60 -3.19 -3.31 14.10
CA GLN A 60 -2.90 -2.91 15.48
C GLN A 60 -3.20 -4.04 16.49
N GLY A 61 -4.30 -4.78 16.29
CA GLY A 61 -4.62 -5.96 17.08
C GLY A 61 -3.59 -7.07 16.92
N ALA A 62 -3.17 -7.36 15.69
CA ALA A 62 -2.17 -8.37 15.39
C ALA A 62 -0.78 -8.01 15.95
N ILE A 63 -0.37 -6.74 15.83
CA ILE A 63 0.86 -6.20 16.44
C ILE A 63 0.86 -6.42 17.95
N THR A 64 -0.25 -6.05 18.62
CA THR A 64 -0.39 -6.18 20.07
C THR A 64 -0.34 -7.64 20.52
N TRP A 65 -0.89 -8.57 19.72
CA TRP A 65 -0.83 -10.00 19.99
C TRP A 65 0.57 -10.59 19.80
N LEU A 66 1.30 -10.17 18.77
CA LEU A 66 2.64 -10.67 18.45
C LEU A 66 3.72 -10.13 19.40
N ALA A 67 3.63 -8.85 19.77
CA ALA A 67 4.64 -8.17 20.57
C ALA A 67 3.99 -7.37 21.73
N PRO A 68 3.36 -8.03 22.71
CA PRO A 68 2.62 -7.37 23.79
C PRO A 68 3.51 -6.56 24.75
N ARG A 69 4.80 -6.90 24.82
CA ARG A 69 5.81 -6.12 25.55
C ARG A 69 6.57 -5.28 24.52
N HIS A 70 6.04 -4.09 24.25
CA HIS A 70 6.65 -2.92 23.60
C HIS A 70 7.70 -3.23 22.53
N LEU A 71 7.34 -2.98 21.28
CA LEU A 71 8.21 -3.04 20.08
C LEU A 71 9.40 -2.06 20.09
N GLY A 72 10.03 -1.74 21.22
CA GLY A 72 11.02 -0.64 21.27
C GLY A 72 10.44 0.65 20.65
N ASN A 73 11.28 1.43 19.98
CA ASN A 73 10.79 2.44 19.05
C ASN A 73 10.31 1.73 17.78
N ALA A 74 9.11 2.08 17.30
CA ALA A 74 8.64 1.70 15.97
C ALA A 74 9.74 2.03 14.94
N PRO A 75 9.93 1.21 13.89
CA PRO A 75 10.89 1.54 12.85
C PRO A 75 10.50 2.91 12.28
N PHE A 76 11.39 3.89 12.45
CA PHE A 76 11.24 5.17 11.78
C PHE A 76 11.43 4.91 10.30
N LEU A 77 10.42 5.23 9.50
CA LEU A 77 10.40 5.02 8.07
C LEU A 77 10.44 6.38 7.37
N PRO A 78 11.61 7.03 7.28
CA PRO A 78 11.71 8.37 6.70
C PRO A 78 11.11 8.43 5.29
N ALA A 79 11.29 7.38 4.49
CA ALA A 79 10.69 7.29 3.16
C ALA A 79 9.15 7.31 3.18
N LEU A 80 8.50 6.68 4.16
CA LEU A 80 7.04 6.70 4.30
C LEU A 80 6.53 8.09 4.71
N GLU A 81 7.26 8.78 5.59
CA GLU A 81 6.92 10.15 5.98
C GLU A 81 7.12 11.16 4.84
N GLU A 82 8.18 11.00 4.05
CA GLU A 82 8.39 11.79 2.84
C GLU A 82 7.30 11.52 1.80
N TYR A 83 6.91 10.25 1.64
CA TYR A 83 5.79 9.85 0.78
C TYR A 83 4.49 10.53 1.22
N ARG A 84 4.19 10.48 2.53
CA ARG A 84 3.02 11.15 3.11
C ARG A 84 3.04 12.66 2.85
N THR A 85 4.21 13.28 2.96
CA THR A 85 4.38 14.71 2.71
C THR A 85 4.04 15.05 1.25
N LYS A 86 4.58 14.30 0.29
CA LYS A 86 4.29 14.51 -1.14
C LYS A 86 2.81 14.30 -1.47
N LEU A 87 2.20 13.27 -0.90
CA LEU A 87 0.77 12.99 -1.07
C LEU A 87 -0.09 14.13 -0.50
N ASN A 88 0.24 14.62 0.69
CA ASN A 88 -0.45 15.75 1.31
C ASN A 88 -0.29 17.04 0.49
N ASP A 89 0.89 17.27 -0.09
CA ASP A 89 1.11 18.40 -0.99
C ASP A 89 0.24 18.29 -2.26
N ALA A 90 0.11 17.09 -2.84
CA ALA A 90 -0.78 16.85 -3.98
C ALA A 90 -2.26 17.09 -3.62
N LEU A 91 -2.70 16.63 -2.45
CA LEU A 91 -4.04 16.90 -1.91
C LEU A 91 -4.27 18.41 -1.69
N ALA A 92 -3.29 19.11 -1.13
CA ALA A 92 -3.38 20.56 -0.91
C ALA A 92 -3.47 21.34 -2.22
N ARG A 93 -2.80 20.88 -3.29
CA ARG A 93 -2.93 21.40 -4.66
C ARG A 93 -4.24 20.97 -5.35
N GLN A 94 -5.05 20.13 -4.73
CA GLN A 94 -6.24 19.51 -5.32
C GLN A 94 -5.93 18.70 -6.60
N ASP A 95 -4.71 18.18 -6.73
CA ASP A 95 -4.31 17.37 -7.88
C ASP A 95 -4.78 15.91 -7.68
N VAL A 96 -6.09 15.70 -7.90
CA VAL A 96 -6.72 14.39 -7.66
C VAL A 96 -6.08 13.25 -8.48
N LEU A 97 -5.57 13.55 -9.68
CA LEU A 97 -4.92 12.55 -10.52
C LEU A 97 -3.56 12.12 -9.96
N GLU A 98 -2.77 13.06 -9.45
CA GLU A 98 -1.53 12.71 -8.73
C GLU A 98 -1.85 11.89 -7.47
N THR A 99 -2.93 12.21 -6.75
CA THR A 99 -3.29 11.46 -5.54
C THR A 99 -3.76 10.04 -5.84
N PHE A 100 -4.48 9.81 -6.95
CA PHE A 100 -4.82 8.46 -7.41
C PHE A 100 -3.59 7.69 -7.89
N LEU A 101 -2.64 8.37 -8.54
CA LEU A 101 -1.38 7.74 -8.92
C LEU A 101 -0.59 7.29 -7.70
N ALA A 102 -0.43 8.17 -6.72
CA ALA A 102 0.33 7.87 -5.52
C ALA A 102 -0.37 6.80 -4.68
N GLU A 103 -1.54 7.10 -4.12
CA GLU A 103 -2.15 6.17 -3.16
C GLU A 103 -2.79 4.97 -3.87
N GLN A 104 -3.85 5.16 -4.66
CA GLN A 104 -4.57 4.04 -5.28
C GLN A 104 -3.69 3.14 -6.18
N VAL A 105 -2.73 3.68 -6.93
CA VAL A 105 -1.94 2.86 -7.86
C VAL A 105 -0.64 2.36 -7.22
N ILE A 106 0.16 3.24 -6.64
CA ILE A 106 1.49 2.87 -6.14
C ILE A 106 1.42 2.29 -4.72
N LEU A 107 0.73 2.95 -3.79
CA LEU A 107 0.69 2.52 -2.39
C LEU A 107 -0.15 1.25 -2.20
N GLU A 108 -1.37 1.19 -2.75
CA GLU A 108 -2.20 -0.03 -2.71
C GLU A 108 -1.49 -1.20 -3.41
N GLY A 109 -0.82 -0.93 -4.55
CA GLY A 109 -0.04 -1.97 -5.24
C GLY A 109 1.12 -2.50 -4.40
N LEU A 110 1.77 -1.63 -3.60
CA LEU A 110 2.78 -2.04 -2.63
C LEU A 110 2.15 -2.84 -1.47
N GLY A 111 1.02 -2.39 -0.93
CA GLY A 111 0.27 -3.09 0.11
C GLY A 111 -0.14 -4.50 -0.32
N GLU A 112 -0.74 -4.62 -1.51
CA GLU A 112 -1.15 -5.89 -2.12
C GLU A 112 0.04 -6.84 -2.32
N ALA A 113 1.16 -6.34 -2.83
CA ALA A 113 2.38 -7.14 -3.00
C ALA A 113 2.88 -7.68 -1.65
N ILE A 114 2.91 -6.83 -0.62
CA ILE A 114 3.37 -7.21 0.71
C ILE A 114 2.42 -8.23 1.34
N LEU A 115 1.12 -7.98 1.27
CA LEU A 115 0.10 -8.85 1.85
C LEU A 115 0.02 -10.20 1.16
N THR A 116 0.19 -10.25 -0.16
CA THR A 116 0.21 -11.49 -0.94
C THR A 116 1.34 -12.40 -0.47
N ARG A 117 2.55 -11.85 -0.28
CA ARG A 117 3.69 -12.61 0.24
C ARG A 117 3.48 -13.10 1.67
N ILE A 118 2.99 -12.23 2.56
CA ILE A 118 2.63 -12.64 3.92
C ILE A 118 1.60 -13.79 3.88
N GLU A 119 0.59 -13.70 3.00
CA GLU A 119 -0.42 -14.75 2.84
C GLU A 119 0.19 -16.07 2.39
N GLU A 120 1.09 -16.07 1.39
CA GLU A 120 1.78 -17.26 0.93
C GLU A 120 2.55 -17.96 2.07
N GLY A 121 3.27 -17.18 2.87
CA GLY A 121 3.96 -17.67 4.08
C GLY A 121 3.00 -18.27 5.11
N LEU A 122 1.86 -17.62 5.37
CA LEU A 122 0.84 -18.07 6.31
C LEU A 122 0.08 -19.31 5.83
N VAL A 123 -0.18 -19.44 4.52
CA VAL A 123 -0.81 -20.61 3.90
C VAL A 123 0.09 -21.83 4.03
N LYS A 124 1.39 -21.70 3.74
CA LYS A 124 2.39 -22.78 3.92
C LYS A 124 2.40 -23.32 5.36
N ARG A 125 2.03 -22.48 6.34
CA ARG A 125 2.01 -22.78 7.78
C ARG A 125 0.61 -23.12 8.32
N ALA A 126 -0.39 -23.30 7.44
CA ALA A 126 -1.78 -23.61 7.78
C ALA A 126 -2.43 -22.63 8.78
N ALA A 127 -2.15 -21.33 8.62
CA ALA A 127 -2.62 -20.30 9.55
C ALA A 127 -4.14 -20.08 9.54
N PRO A 128 -4.78 -19.87 10.71
CA PRO A 128 -6.22 -19.63 10.82
C PRO A 128 -6.63 -18.28 10.24
N PHE A 129 -7.93 -18.04 10.05
CA PHE A 129 -8.52 -16.79 9.53
C PHE A 129 -8.31 -16.51 8.03
N GLY A 130 -8.05 -17.53 7.20
CA GLY A 130 -7.87 -17.33 5.75
C GLY A 130 -9.04 -16.65 5.02
N ARG A 131 -10.25 -16.65 5.58
CA ARG A 131 -11.37 -15.86 5.02
C ARG A 131 -11.18 -14.36 5.18
N LEU A 132 -10.71 -13.92 6.34
CA LEU A 132 -10.43 -12.50 6.59
C LEU A 132 -9.28 -12.03 5.72
N ARG A 133 -8.20 -12.80 5.63
CA ARG A 133 -7.03 -12.44 4.82
C ARG A 133 -7.35 -12.33 3.32
N ARG A 134 -8.17 -13.27 2.79
CA ARG A 134 -8.70 -13.14 1.41
C ARG A 134 -9.60 -11.93 1.21
N MET A 135 -10.37 -11.54 2.22
CA MET A 135 -11.20 -10.33 2.14
C MET A 135 -10.31 -9.09 2.03
N LEU A 136 -9.24 -8.99 2.83
CA LEU A 136 -8.29 -7.88 2.75
C LEU A 136 -7.70 -7.77 1.34
N LEU A 137 -7.12 -8.85 0.81
CA LEU A 137 -6.54 -8.88 -0.54
C LEU A 137 -7.55 -8.47 -1.64
N GLN A 138 -8.80 -8.92 -1.54
CA GLN A 138 -9.85 -8.53 -2.48
C GLN A 138 -10.23 -7.04 -2.38
N GLN A 139 -10.02 -6.42 -1.22
CA GLN A 139 -10.25 -4.99 -1.03
C GLN A 139 -9.10 -4.19 -1.66
N GLU A 140 -7.85 -4.55 -1.37
CA GLU A 140 -6.66 -3.96 -2.02
C GLU A 140 -6.78 -4.00 -3.55
N GLU A 141 -7.08 -5.19 -4.12
CA GLU A 141 -7.23 -5.36 -5.57
C GLU A 141 -8.32 -4.42 -6.14
N ALA A 142 -9.42 -4.23 -5.39
CA ALA A 142 -10.52 -3.38 -5.81
C ALA A 142 -10.16 -1.89 -5.76
N HIS A 143 -9.43 -1.45 -4.73
CA HIS A 143 -8.91 -0.09 -4.58
C HIS A 143 -7.90 0.22 -5.68
N HIS A 144 -6.92 -0.66 -5.84
CA HIS A 144 -5.92 -0.58 -6.89
C HIS A 144 -6.55 -0.52 -8.29
N GLY A 145 -7.48 -1.43 -8.57
CA GLY A 145 -8.23 -1.44 -9.83
C GLY A 145 -9.07 -0.18 -10.05
N PHE A 146 -9.60 0.44 -8.98
CA PHE A 146 -10.33 1.70 -9.08
C PHE A 146 -9.40 2.84 -9.50
N GLY A 147 -8.27 3.04 -8.81
CA GLY A 147 -7.28 4.07 -9.17
C GLY A 147 -6.82 3.98 -10.62
N ARG A 148 -6.51 2.76 -11.06
CA ARG A 148 -6.12 2.50 -12.45
C ARG A 148 -7.17 2.96 -13.45
N ARG A 149 -8.43 2.56 -13.28
CA ARG A 149 -9.52 2.97 -14.17
C ARG A 149 -9.70 4.48 -14.20
N MET A 150 -9.56 5.15 -13.05
CA MET A 150 -9.69 6.61 -12.97
C MET A 150 -8.59 7.34 -13.78
N LEU A 151 -7.35 6.84 -13.71
CA LEU A 151 -6.24 7.39 -14.49
C LEU A 151 -6.36 7.05 -15.98
N GLU A 152 -6.75 5.82 -16.31
CA GLU A 152 -6.98 5.40 -17.69
C GLU A 152 -8.08 6.24 -18.37
N TRP A 153 -9.19 6.51 -17.68
CA TRP A 153 -10.22 7.44 -18.16
C TRP A 153 -9.69 8.86 -18.32
N ALA A 154 -8.91 9.36 -17.37
CA ALA A 154 -8.29 10.68 -17.48
C ALA A 154 -7.36 10.80 -18.69
N MET A 155 -6.65 9.72 -19.05
CA MET A 155 -5.83 9.66 -20.24
C MET A 155 -6.66 9.65 -21.53
N VAL A 156 -7.75 8.86 -21.58
CA VAL A 156 -8.68 8.83 -22.72
C VAL A 156 -9.33 10.20 -22.94
N GLU A 157 -9.63 10.93 -21.88
CA GLU A 157 -10.19 12.29 -21.93
C GLU A 157 -9.14 13.38 -22.23
N GLY A 158 -7.85 13.02 -22.32
CA GLY A 158 -6.76 13.96 -22.57
C GLY A 158 -6.46 14.91 -21.42
N ARG A 159 -6.91 14.61 -20.19
CA ARG A 159 -6.64 15.42 -18.99
C ARG A 159 -5.22 15.25 -18.47
N ILE A 160 -4.62 14.10 -18.73
CA ILE A 160 -3.24 13.77 -18.42
C ILE A 160 -2.72 12.77 -19.44
N ASP A 161 -1.42 12.74 -19.69
CA ASP A 161 -0.78 11.74 -20.54
C ASP A 161 0.08 10.78 -19.72
N ALA A 162 0.36 9.61 -20.30
CA ALA A 162 1.15 8.57 -19.63
C ALA A 162 2.58 9.04 -19.29
N GLU A 163 3.18 9.90 -20.10
CA GLU A 163 4.54 10.40 -19.85
C GLU A 163 4.58 11.33 -18.63
N THR A 164 3.58 12.19 -18.49
CA THR A 164 3.39 13.02 -17.30
C THR A 164 3.16 12.16 -16.05
N LEU A 165 2.32 11.11 -16.14
CA LEU A 165 2.12 10.17 -15.03
C LEU A 165 3.41 9.44 -14.64
N ARG A 166 4.16 8.91 -15.62
CA ARG A 166 5.46 8.26 -15.38
C ARG A 166 6.42 9.19 -14.65
N ARG A 167 6.55 10.44 -15.11
CA ARG A 167 7.42 11.43 -14.47
C ARG A 167 7.01 11.72 -13.03
N ARG A 168 5.71 11.88 -12.78
CA ARG A 168 5.19 12.09 -11.42
C ARG A 168 5.41 10.86 -10.52
N ALA A 169 5.31 9.66 -11.09
CA ALA A 169 5.50 8.42 -10.36
C ALA A 169 6.94 8.21 -9.89
N GLN A 170 7.95 8.74 -10.59
CA GLN A 170 9.37 8.47 -10.31
C GLN A 170 9.75 8.71 -8.85
N ASP A 171 9.35 9.85 -8.27
CA ASP A 171 9.66 10.18 -6.88
C ASP A 171 8.96 9.22 -5.91
N TYR A 172 7.68 8.93 -6.15
CA TYR A 172 6.91 8.00 -5.30
C TYR A 172 7.49 6.59 -5.37
N LEU A 173 7.87 6.12 -6.56
CA LEU A 173 8.47 4.81 -6.77
C LEU A 173 9.84 4.71 -6.11
N ALA A 174 10.67 5.75 -6.20
CA ALA A 174 11.95 5.80 -5.49
C ALA A 174 11.78 5.72 -3.97
N LEU A 175 10.73 6.34 -3.42
CA LEU A 175 10.38 6.22 -2.01
C LEU A 175 9.91 4.80 -1.67
N THR A 176 9.10 4.16 -2.53
CA THR A 176 8.72 2.75 -2.31
C THR A 176 9.93 1.80 -2.34
N ASP A 177 10.90 2.04 -3.22
CA ASP A 177 12.15 1.26 -3.26
C ASP A 177 12.92 1.43 -1.93
N GLN A 178 13.01 2.65 -1.40
CA GLN A 178 13.62 2.90 -0.09
C GLN A 178 12.86 2.24 1.07
N MET A 179 11.52 2.21 1.02
CA MET A 179 10.71 1.49 2.01
C MET A 179 11.03 -0.02 1.96
N ILE A 180 11.04 -0.63 0.78
CA ILE A 180 11.34 -2.06 0.60
C ILE A 180 12.76 -2.38 1.10
N LEU A 181 13.74 -1.53 0.78
CA LEU A 181 15.11 -1.68 1.28
C LEU A 181 15.17 -1.62 2.81
N THR A 182 14.43 -0.69 3.43
CA THR A 182 14.35 -0.58 4.89
C THR A 182 13.69 -1.80 5.54
N LEU A 183 12.76 -2.44 4.83
CA LEU A 183 12.06 -3.65 5.28
C LEU A 183 12.82 -4.94 4.93
N SER A 184 13.91 -4.89 4.15
CA SER A 184 14.60 -6.06 3.63
C SER A 184 15.11 -6.99 4.74
N ASP A 185 15.71 -6.43 5.79
CA ASP A 185 16.14 -7.20 6.97
C ASP A 185 14.97 -7.93 7.66
N LEU A 186 13.76 -7.35 7.62
CA LEU A 186 12.57 -7.98 8.18
C LEU A 186 12.11 -9.14 7.30
N PHE A 187 12.21 -9.02 5.97
CA PHE A 187 11.90 -10.10 5.04
C PHE A 187 12.88 -11.28 5.17
N GLU A 188 14.19 -11.01 5.27
CA GLU A 188 15.18 -12.05 5.50
C GLU A 188 14.92 -12.80 6.82
N SER A 189 14.54 -12.06 7.87
CA SER A 189 14.26 -12.65 9.19
C SER A 189 13.03 -13.55 9.25
N ILE A 190 12.20 -13.57 8.20
CA ILE A 190 11.04 -14.46 8.06
C ILE A 190 11.22 -15.50 6.94
N ASP A 191 12.47 -15.77 6.55
CA ASP A 191 12.85 -16.71 5.48
C ASP A 191 12.32 -16.32 4.08
N GLU A 192 12.16 -15.02 3.79
CA GLU A 192 11.74 -14.49 2.48
C GLU A 192 12.90 -13.76 1.75
N ASP A 193 13.02 -13.94 0.43
CA ASP A 193 14.08 -13.32 -0.40
C ASP A 193 13.72 -11.87 -0.79
N PRO A 194 14.43 -10.84 -0.28
CA PRO A 194 14.12 -9.42 -0.53
C PRO A 194 14.18 -9.02 -2.01
N THR A 195 15.02 -9.67 -2.83
CA THR A 195 15.15 -9.33 -4.25
C THR A 195 13.90 -9.73 -5.04
N ALA A 196 13.22 -10.77 -4.58
CA ALA A 196 11.95 -11.20 -5.16
C ALA A 196 10.81 -10.22 -4.82
N TRP A 197 10.92 -9.41 -3.76
CA TRP A 197 9.90 -8.41 -3.38
C TRP A 197 9.89 -7.21 -4.31
N VAL A 198 11.07 -6.69 -4.67
CA VAL A 198 11.18 -5.57 -5.64
C VAL A 198 10.56 -5.96 -6.99
N GLN A 199 10.76 -7.20 -7.42
CA GLN A 199 10.18 -7.71 -8.66
C GLN A 199 8.66 -7.87 -8.56
N ASP A 200 8.15 -8.31 -7.40
CA ASP A 200 6.71 -8.48 -7.19
C ASP A 200 5.97 -7.15 -7.14
N VAL A 201 6.50 -6.14 -6.43
CA VAL A 201 5.91 -4.79 -6.39
C VAL A 201 5.76 -4.22 -7.80
N ARG A 202 6.73 -4.46 -8.68
CA ARG A 202 6.65 -4.02 -10.09
C ARG A 202 5.55 -4.71 -10.90
N LYS A 203 5.12 -5.93 -10.52
CA LYS A 203 4.01 -6.64 -11.21
C LYS A 203 2.65 -5.98 -10.96
N PHE A 204 2.51 -5.28 -9.83
CA PHE A 204 1.28 -4.57 -9.48
C PHE A 204 1.24 -3.16 -10.09
N LEU A 205 2.34 -2.66 -10.67
CA LEU A 205 2.32 -1.41 -11.41
C LEU A 205 1.70 -1.60 -12.81
N PRO A 206 0.82 -0.68 -13.25
CA PRO A 206 0.29 -0.69 -14.61
C PRO A 206 1.39 -0.68 -15.68
N PRO A 207 1.17 -1.32 -16.85
CA PRO A 207 2.15 -1.33 -17.95
C PRO A 207 2.57 0.07 -18.39
N TRP A 208 1.63 1.03 -18.42
CA TRP A 208 1.92 2.41 -18.80
C TRP A 208 2.83 3.16 -17.79
N LEU A 209 3.06 2.63 -16.59
CA LEU A 209 4.09 3.12 -15.67
C LEU A 209 5.46 2.48 -15.87
N THR A 210 5.51 1.26 -16.40
CA THR A 210 6.71 0.42 -16.40
C THR A 210 7.33 0.23 -17.78
N GLU A 211 6.53 0.37 -18.85
CA GLU A 211 7.01 0.33 -20.22
C GLU A 211 7.69 1.66 -20.55
N VAL A 212 8.97 1.61 -20.92
CA VAL A 212 9.66 2.73 -21.55
C VAL A 212 9.18 2.77 -23.00
N SER A 213 8.55 3.87 -23.40
CA SER A 213 8.21 4.07 -24.82
C SER A 213 9.52 4.05 -25.62
N ALA A 214 9.64 3.08 -26.53
CA ALA A 214 10.77 2.94 -27.45
C ALA A 214 10.88 4.13 -28.41
#